data_AF-A0A0F8XXF7-F1
#
_entry.id   AF-A0A0F8XXF7-F1
#
_cell.length_a   1.000
_cell.length_b   1.000
_cell.length_c   1.000
_cell.angle_alpha   90.00
_cell.angle_beta   90.00
_cell.angle_gamma   90.00
#
_symmetry.space_group_name_H-M   'P 1'
#
loop_
_entity.id
_entity.type
_entity.pdbx_description
1 polymer ?
#
loop_
_entity_poly.entity_id
_entity_poly.type
_entity_poly.pdbx_seq_one_letter_code
_entity_poly.pdbx_strand_id
1 'polypeptide(L)' 'MSSKAKKVGNYRKIPLIRINPPKKADRIDILPEAVEELSDSIAEVGLLSPVLLSVVGERYEIVFGHRRLLA' A
#
# COMPACT_ATOMS: atom_id res chain seq x y z
N MET A 1 -29.10 3.74 -12.92
CA MET A 1 -28.99 2.77 -11.80
C MET A 1 -27.56 2.26 -11.72
N SER A 2 -26.89 2.47 -10.61
CA SER A 2 -25.87 1.58 -9.99
C SER A 2 -25.01 2.43 -9.05
N SER A 3 -25.55 2.69 -7.86
CA SER A 3 -24.78 3.22 -6.74
C SER A 3 -23.91 2.09 -6.20
N LYS A 4 -22.68 1.96 -6.71
CA LYS A 4 -21.69 1.05 -6.12
C LYS A 4 -21.19 1.69 -4.83
N ALA A 5 -21.91 1.47 -3.73
CA ALA A 5 -21.49 1.89 -2.40
C ALA A 5 -20.09 1.30 -2.13
N LYS A 6 -19.09 2.19 -2.06
CA LYS A 6 -17.69 1.83 -1.84
C LYS A 6 -17.57 1.28 -0.42
N LYS A 7 -17.42 -0.03 -0.29
CA LYS A 7 -17.21 -0.70 1.00
C LYS A 7 -15.99 -0.06 1.68
N VAL A 8 -16.18 0.56 2.83
CA VAL A 8 -15.08 1.02 3.67
C VAL A 8 -14.32 -0.23 4.12
N GLY A 9 -13.07 -0.36 3.69
CA GLY A 9 -12.26 -1.54 3.98
C GLY A 9 -11.93 -1.61 5.47
N ASN A 10 -12.10 -2.78 6.09
CA ASN A 10 -11.64 -3.02 7.45
C ASN A 10 -10.11 -3.09 7.48
N TYR A 11 -9.49 -2.45 8.47
CA TYR A 11 -8.05 -2.56 8.71
C TYR A 11 -7.69 -3.95 9.23
N ARG A 12 -6.64 -4.55 8.65
CA ARG A 12 -6.12 -5.86 9.04
C ARG A 12 -4.61 -5.88 8.89
N LYS A 13 -3.92 -6.61 9.76
CA LYS A 13 -2.49 -6.90 9.60
C LYS A 13 -2.33 -8.00 8.56
N ILE A 14 -1.61 -7.71 7.48
CA ILE A 14 -1.33 -8.64 6.38
C ILE A 14 0.18 -8.89 6.33
N PRO A 15 0.64 -10.16 6.27
CA PRO A 15 2.05 -10.45 6.06
C PRO A 15 2.54 -9.88 4.73
N LEU A 16 3.67 -9.16 4.75
CA LEU A 16 4.24 -8.51 3.55
C LEU A 16 4.49 -9.52 2.41
N ILE A 17 4.86 -10.76 2.74
CA ILE A 17 5.07 -11.85 1.78
C ILE A 17 3.84 -12.20 0.92
N ARG A 18 2.64 -11.82 1.38
CA ARG A 18 1.39 -12.02 0.65
C ARG A 18 1.02 -10.83 -0.25
N ILE A 19 1.79 -9.75 -0.21
CA ILE A 19 1.54 -8.52 -0.96
C ILE A 19 2.43 -8.51 -2.20
N ASN A 20 1.79 -8.40 -3.37
CA ASN A 20 2.44 -8.26 -4.65
C ASN A 20 2.54 -6.76 -5.02
N PRO A 21 3.58 -6.38 -5.78
CA PRO A 21 3.67 -5.04 -6.36
C PRO A 21 2.51 -4.77 -7.33
N PRO A 22 2.21 -3.50 -7.63
CA PRO A 22 1.16 -3.15 -8.59
C PRO A 22 1.49 -3.66 -10.00
N LYS A 23 0.52 -4.27 -10.69
CA LYS A 23 0.66 -4.77 -12.07
C LYS A 23 0.96 -3.67 -13.10
N LYS A 24 0.53 -2.44 -12.82
CA LYS A 24 0.79 -1.27 -13.67
C LYS A 24 1.44 -0.19 -12.82
N ALA A 25 2.75 -0.04 -12.97
CA ALA A 25 3.54 1.02 -12.36
C ALA A 25 3.54 2.30 -13.21
N ASP A 26 2.46 2.56 -13.95
CA ASP A 26 2.42 3.52 -15.07
C ASP A 26 2.75 4.98 -14.71
N ARG A 27 2.81 5.34 -13.40
CA ARG A 27 3.10 6.71 -12.94
C ARG A 27 3.79 6.81 -11.57
N ILE A 28 4.78 5.98 -11.28
CA ILE A 28 5.50 6.11 -10.00
C ILE A 28 7.01 6.19 -10.23
N ASP A 29 7.50 7.42 -10.41
CA ASP A 29 8.90 7.73 -10.12
C ASP A 29 9.07 7.66 -8.60
N ILE A 30 9.50 6.49 -8.13
CA ILE A 30 9.83 6.30 -6.71
C ILE A 30 11.25 6.82 -6.53
N LEU A 31 11.35 8.04 -6.03
CA LEU A 31 12.62 8.63 -5.62
C LEU A 31 13.13 7.88 -4.38
N PRO A 32 14.34 7.29 -4.41
CA PRO A 32 14.92 6.58 -3.28
C PRO A 32 14.97 7.42 -2.01
N GLU A 33 15.33 8.70 -2.13
CA GLU A 33 15.46 9.63 -0.99
C GLU A 33 14.11 9.79 -0.28
N ALA A 34 13.03 9.86 -1.05
CA ALA A 34 11.68 10.00 -0.52
C ALA A 34 11.17 8.69 0.13
N VAL A 35 11.75 7.54 -0.18
CA VAL A 35 11.47 6.28 0.52
C VAL A 35 12.23 6.24 1.84
N GLU A 36 13.49 6.67 1.85
CA GLU A 36 14.35 6.71 3.03
C GLU A 36 13.78 7.67 4.11
N GLU A 37 13.42 8.90 3.74
CA GLU A 37 12.75 9.85 4.65
C GLU A 37 11.45 9.27 5.25
N LEU A 38 10.73 8.48 4.47
CA LEU A 38 9.50 7.85 4.93
C LEU A 38 9.79 6.67 5.87
N SER A 39 10.87 5.92 5.63
CA SER A 39 11.33 4.83 6.50
C SER A 39 11.72 5.38 7.87
N ASP A 40 12.49 6.47 7.90
CA ASP A 40 12.89 7.17 9.11
C ASP A 40 11.66 7.63 9.91
N SER A 41 10.70 8.27 9.23
CA SER A 41 9.45 8.69 9.87
C SER A 41 8.64 7.49 10.41
N ILE A 42 8.54 6.40 9.65
CA ILE A 42 7.85 5.17 10.11
C ILE A 42 8.57 4.55 11.30
N ALA A 43 9.91 4.61 11.36
CA ALA A 43 10.69 4.11 12.49
C ALA A 43 10.47 4.95 13.77
N GLU A 44 10.34 6.28 13.63
CA GLU A 44 10.13 7.19 14.75
C GLU A 44 8.69 7.16 15.29
N VAL A 45 7.68 7.29 14.42
CA VAL A 45 6.28 7.50 14.83
C VAL A 45 5.35 6.34 14.47
N GLY A 46 5.85 5.33 13.74
CA GLY A 46 5.06 4.21 13.24
C GLY A 46 4.31 4.52 11.94
N LEU A 47 3.67 3.49 11.39
CA LEU A 47 2.88 3.62 10.16
C LEU A 47 1.52 4.30 10.43
N LEU A 48 1.48 5.62 10.25
CA LEU A 48 0.27 6.42 10.47
C LEU A 48 -0.83 6.19 9.43
N SER A 49 -0.44 5.95 8.17
CA SER A 49 -1.36 5.77 7.05
C SER A 49 -1.23 4.38 6.44
N PRO A 50 -2.27 3.53 6.52
CA PRO A 50 -2.22 2.18 5.97
C PRO A 50 -2.23 2.19 4.43
N VAL A 51 -1.72 1.10 3.85
CA VAL A 51 -1.76 0.86 2.40
C VAL A 51 -3.12 0.32 1.97
N LEU A 52 -3.52 0.64 0.74
CA LEU A 52 -4.74 0.08 0.15
C LEU A 52 -4.39 -1.15 -0.68
N LEU A 53 -5.00 -2.28 -0.34
CA LEU A 53 -4.80 -3.55 -1.01
C LEU A 53 -6.09 -3.99 -1.73
N SER A 54 -5.91 -4.59 -2.91
CA SER A 54 -6.93 -5.39 -3.59
C SER A 54 -6.68 -6.87 -3.32
N VAL A 55 -7.73 -7.66 -3.12
CA VAL A 55 -7.60 -9.12 -2.95
C VAL A 55 -7.51 -9.77 -4.33
N VAL A 56 -6.48 -10.59 -4.54
CA VAL A 56 -6.23 -11.33 -5.78
C VAL A 56 -6.01 -12.81 -5.42
N GLY A 57 -7.10 -13.57 -5.36
CA GLY A 57 -7.07 -14.96 -4.88
C GLY A 57 -6.64 -15.01 -3.41
N GLU A 58 -5.54 -15.70 -3.13
CA GLU A 58 -4.94 -15.80 -1.78
C GLU A 58 -3.92 -14.70 -1.47
N ARG A 59 -3.60 -13.87 -2.46
CA ARG A 59 -2.63 -12.77 -2.37
C ARG A 59 -3.31 -11.42 -2.39
N TYR A 60 -2.51 -10.39 -2.15
CA TYR A 60 -2.94 -9.00 -2.16
C TYR A 60 -2.11 -8.24 -3.19
N GLU A 61 -2.70 -7.24 -3.81
CA GLU A 61 -2.03 -6.34 -4.74
C GLU A 61 -2.14 -4.90 -4.22
N ILE A 62 -1.05 -4.15 -4.27
CA ILE A 62 -1.07 -2.73 -3.89
C ILE A 62 -1.86 -1.92 -4.90
N VAL A 63 -2.83 -1.17 -4.39
CA VAL A 63 -3.59 -0.16 -5.16
C VAL A 63 -3.11 1.25 -4.83
N PHE A 64 -2.73 1.50 -3.57
CA PHE A 64 -2.24 2.80 -3.12
C PHE A 64 -1.21 2.67 -1.99
N GLY A 65 -0.27 3.61 -1.95
CA GLY A 65 0.75 3.68 -0.92
C GLY A 65 1.98 2.82 -1.18
N HIS A 66 2.32 2.56 -2.44
CA HIS A 66 3.46 1.71 -2.82
C HIS A 66 4.77 2.09 -2.11
N ARG A 67 5.09 3.39 -1.99
CA ARG A 67 6.28 3.87 -1.26
C ARG A 67 6.35 3.39 0.19
N ARG A 68 5.21 3.22 0.88
CA ARG A 68 5.15 2.72 2.27
C ARG A 68 5.44 1.22 2.40
N LEU A 69 5.39 0.47 1.29
CA LEU A 69 5.84 -0.92 1.28
C LEU A 69 7.37 -1.01 1.15
N LEU A 70 7.98 0.01 0.54
CA LEU A 70 9.42 0.06 0.26
C LEU A 70 10.23 0.70 1.39
N ALA A 71 9.58 1.61 2.14
CA ALA A 71 10.11 2.24 3.35
C ALA A 71 10.12 1.24 4.50
#